data_AF-A0A919HV15-F1
#
_entry.id   AF-A0A919HV15-F1
#
_cell.length_a   1.000
_cell.length_b   1.000
_cell.length_c   1.000
_cell.angle_alpha   90.00
_cell.angle_beta   90.00
_cell.angle_gamma   90.00
#
_symmetry.space_group_name_H-M   'P 1'
#
loop_
_entity.id
_entity.type
_entity.pdbx_description
1 polymer ?
#
loop_
_entity_poly.entity_id
_entity_poly.type
_entity_poly.pdbx_seq_one_letter_code
_entity_poly.pdbx_strand_id
1 'polypeptide(L)'
;MLTHSRQRYRRNLRFYADEPRLQVGGPTRHWVREGMLAGDEVLANVEKDTAPTLLLQAEEERVVDNLMHDRYCELRAAAGHPCEGGKPLVIEGAYHEILFEKDAMRSVALNAIVEFFNRHT
;
A
#
# COMPACT_ATOMS: atom_id res chain seq x y z
N MET A 1 3.78 14.90 6.29
CA MET A 1 3.01 14.95 5.02
C MET A 1 3.27 13.63 4.31
N LEU A 2 2.23 12.96 3.83
CA LEU A 2 2.31 11.58 3.32
C LEU A 2 2.34 11.49 1.79
N THR A 3 2.45 12.63 1.12
CA THR A 3 2.53 12.79 -0.35
C THR A 3 3.37 14.03 -0.68
N HIS A 4 4.10 14.03 -1.79
CA HIS A 4 4.75 15.25 -2.29
C HIS A 4 3.79 16.22 -3.01
N SER A 5 2.55 15.81 -3.29
CA SER A 5 1.57 16.64 -3.99
C SER A 5 0.82 17.56 -3.04
N ARG A 6 1.30 18.81 -2.90
CA ARG A 6 0.62 19.83 -2.08
C ARG A 6 -0.83 20.09 -2.50
N GLN A 7 -1.13 19.96 -3.80
CA GLN A 7 -2.48 20.16 -4.32
C GLN A 7 -3.42 19.04 -3.87
N ARG A 8 -3.01 17.77 -4.03
CA ARG A 8 -3.80 16.61 -3.58
C ARG A 8 -3.93 16.57 -2.06
N TYR A 9 -2.84 16.89 -1.35
CA TYR A 9 -2.85 17.02 0.11
C TYR A 9 -3.89 18.06 0.59
N ARG A 10 -3.88 19.27 0.01
CA ARG A 10 -4.86 20.31 0.33
C ARG A 10 -6.29 19.90 -0.01
N ARG A 11 -6.50 19.21 -1.13
CA ARG A 11 -7.82 18.69 -1.49
C ARG A 11 -8.32 17.68 -0.46
N ASN A 12 -7.46 16.75 -0.02
CA ASN A 12 -7.82 15.76 1.00
C ASN A 12 -8.16 16.42 2.34
N LEU A 13 -7.37 17.42 2.78
CA LEU A 13 -7.70 18.20 3.98
C LEU A 13 -9.04 18.93 3.87
N ARG A 14 -9.38 19.41 2.67
CA ARG A 14 -10.65 20.11 2.45
C ARG A 14 -11.87 19.20 2.57
N PHE A 15 -11.76 17.91 2.20
CA PHE A 15 -12.85 16.96 2.45
C PHE A 15 -13.21 16.87 3.93
N TYR A 16 -12.23 16.87 4.81
CA TYR A 16 -12.44 16.84 6.26
C TYR A 16 -12.98 18.15 6.84
N ALA A 17 -12.69 19.28 6.19
CA ALA A 17 -13.23 20.59 6.57
C ALA A 17 -14.68 20.75 6.13
N ASP A 18 -14.99 20.31 4.90
CA ASP A 18 -16.32 20.43 4.30
C ASP A 18 -17.31 19.40 4.89
N GLU A 19 -16.84 18.19 5.25
CA GLU A 19 -17.64 17.16 5.91
C GLU A 19 -16.88 16.55 7.11
N PRO A 20 -16.97 17.17 8.31
CA PRO A 20 -16.27 16.71 9.50
C PRO A 20 -16.59 15.27 9.92
N ARG A 21 -17.76 14.73 9.55
CA ARG A 21 -18.16 13.35 9.88
C ARG A 21 -17.33 12.28 9.16
N LEU A 22 -16.58 12.64 8.11
CA LEU A 22 -15.67 11.73 7.41
C LEU A 22 -14.38 11.45 8.20
N GLN A 23 -14.06 12.29 9.20
CA GLN A 23 -12.82 12.12 9.96
C GLN A 23 -12.89 10.87 10.84
N VAL A 24 -11.91 10.00 10.67
CA VAL A 24 -11.62 8.92 11.62
C VAL A 24 -10.57 9.46 12.60
N GLY A 25 -10.78 9.24 13.90
CA GLY A 25 -9.78 9.61 14.91
C GLY A 25 -8.45 8.89 14.71
N GLY A 26 -7.42 9.36 15.41
CA GLY A 26 -6.12 8.69 15.39
C GLY A 26 -6.18 7.25 15.93
N PRO A 27 -5.19 6.40 15.59
CA PRO A 27 -5.16 5.02 16.03
C PRO A 27 -5.06 4.94 17.57
N THR A 28 -5.89 4.07 18.17
CA THR A 28 -5.78 3.78 19.61
C THR A 28 -4.68 2.74 19.86
N ARG A 29 -4.23 2.61 21.12
CA ARG A 29 -3.26 1.57 21.50
C ARG A 29 -3.74 0.16 21.14
N HIS A 30 -5.04 -0.10 21.31
CA HIS A 30 -5.62 -1.39 20.95
C HIS A 30 -5.59 -1.60 19.44
N TRP A 31 -5.93 -0.57 18.65
CA TRP A 31 -5.86 -0.63 17.19
C TRP A 31 -4.45 -0.96 16.68
N VAL A 32 -3.41 -0.33 17.24
CA VAL A 32 -2.01 -0.64 16.88
C VAL A 32 -1.66 -2.09 17.19
N ARG A 33 -2.05 -2.59 18.37
CA ARG A 33 -1.84 -3.99 18.75
C ARG A 33 -2.51 -4.95 17.76
N GLU A 34 -3.78 -4.70 17.42
CA GLU A 34 -4.50 -5.56 16.47
C GLU A 34 -3.88 -5.50 15.07
N GLY A 35 -3.38 -4.33 14.65
CA GLY A 35 -2.65 -4.19 13.37
C GLY A 35 -1.38 -5.04 13.31
N MET A 36 -0.62 -5.10 14.41
CA MET A 36 0.57 -5.96 14.49
C MET A 36 0.19 -7.45 14.44
N LEU A 37 -0.81 -7.86 15.20
CA LEU A 37 -1.28 -9.26 15.21
C LEU A 37 -1.83 -9.68 13.84
N ALA A 38 -2.56 -8.81 13.16
CA ALA A 38 -3.06 -9.07 11.82
C ALA A 38 -1.90 -9.19 10.82
N GLY A 39 -0.85 -8.37 10.94
CA GLY A 39 0.36 -8.49 10.12
C GLY A 39 1.06 -9.84 10.31
N ASP A 40 1.25 -10.26 11.57
CA ASP A 40 1.83 -11.57 11.89
C ASP A 40 0.98 -12.71 11.34
N GLU A 41 -0.35 -12.62 11.45
CA GLU A 41 -1.29 -13.63 10.94
C GLU A 41 -1.23 -13.74 9.41
N VAL A 42 -1.15 -12.62 8.69
CA VAL A 42 -1.00 -12.60 7.23
C VAL A 42 0.28 -13.33 6.81
N LEU A 43 1.41 -13.06 7.46
CA LEU A 43 2.68 -13.72 7.14
C LEU A 43 2.66 -15.21 7.50
N ALA A 44 2.00 -15.59 8.60
CA ALA A 44 1.90 -16.98 9.04
C ALA A 44 0.97 -17.85 8.18
N ASN A 45 0.05 -17.23 7.43
CA ASN A 45 -0.96 -17.92 6.61
C ASN A 45 -0.85 -17.54 5.12
N VAL A 46 0.29 -17.01 4.71
CA VAL A 46 0.54 -16.47 3.37
C VAL A 46 0.31 -17.49 2.25
N GLU A 47 0.48 -18.78 2.53
CA GLU A 47 0.22 -19.89 1.59
C GLU A 47 -1.27 -20.04 1.23
N LYS A 48 -2.16 -19.54 2.09
CA LYS A 48 -3.61 -19.53 1.82
C LYS A 48 -4.01 -18.37 0.92
N ASP A 49 -3.15 -17.35 0.78
CA ASP A 49 -3.37 -16.21 -0.10
C ASP A 49 -2.96 -16.54 -1.54
N THR A 50 -3.88 -17.21 -2.22
CA THR A 50 -3.71 -17.72 -3.59
C THR A 50 -4.18 -16.74 -4.67
N ALA A 51 -4.74 -15.59 -4.30
CA ALA A 51 -5.23 -14.61 -5.25
C ALA A 51 -4.07 -13.98 -6.05
N PRO A 52 -4.23 -13.66 -7.35
CA PRO A 52 -3.24 -12.82 -8.02
C PRO A 52 -3.06 -11.50 -7.26
N THR A 53 -1.81 -11.12 -6.99
CA THR A 53 -1.51 -9.95 -6.15
C THR A 53 -0.43 -9.08 -6.78
N LEU A 54 -0.77 -7.83 -7.05
CA LEU A 54 0.17 -6.75 -7.29
C LEU A 54 0.39 -6.00 -5.96
N LEU A 55 1.64 -5.95 -5.48
CA LEU A 55 2.00 -5.18 -4.29
C LEU A 55 2.78 -3.91 -4.70
N LEU A 56 2.24 -2.74 -4.37
CA LEU A 56 2.91 -1.45 -4.62
C LEU A 56 3.61 -0.98 -3.34
N GLN A 57 4.86 -0.55 -3.48
CA GLN A 57 5.71 -0.13 -2.36
C GLN A 57 6.20 1.29 -2.57
N ALA A 58 6.08 2.15 -1.55
CA ALA A 58 6.64 3.50 -1.56
C ALA A 58 8.10 3.44 -1.08
N GLU A 59 9.05 4.00 -1.84
CA GLU A 59 10.47 3.94 -1.46
C GLU A 59 10.76 4.71 -0.16
N GLU A 60 10.24 5.93 -0.02
CA GLU A 60 10.44 6.80 1.15
C GLU A 60 9.29 6.68 2.17
N GLU A 61 8.85 5.45 2.41
CA GLU A 61 7.81 5.10 3.38
C GLU A 61 8.28 5.33 4.84
N ARG A 62 7.35 5.75 5.71
CA ARG A 62 7.60 6.05 7.13
C ARG A 62 6.56 5.48 8.10
N VAL A 63 5.48 4.91 7.58
CA VAL A 63 4.33 4.40 8.34
C VAL A 63 4.25 2.88 8.25
N VAL A 64 4.50 2.31 7.06
CA VAL A 64 4.47 0.86 6.79
C VAL A 64 5.90 0.35 6.61
N ASP A 65 6.23 -0.82 7.15
CA ASP A 65 7.58 -1.36 6.99
C ASP A 65 7.74 -2.06 5.63
N ASN A 66 8.57 -1.49 4.76
CA ASN A 66 8.89 -2.07 3.45
C ASN A 66 9.51 -3.47 3.56
N LEU A 67 10.23 -3.77 4.64
CA LEU A 67 10.77 -5.12 4.84
C LEU A 67 9.67 -6.17 4.96
N MET A 68 8.49 -5.78 5.47
CA MET A 68 7.35 -6.70 5.59
C MET A 68 6.69 -6.96 4.24
N HIS A 69 6.69 -6.00 3.33
CA HIS A 69 6.25 -6.22 1.94
C HIS A 69 7.18 -7.19 1.20
N ASP A 70 8.50 -6.97 1.31
CA ASP A 70 9.50 -7.87 0.73
C ASP A 70 9.31 -9.28 1.28
N ARG A 71 9.19 -9.41 2.61
CA ARG A 71 8.98 -10.68 3.29
C ARG A 71 7.70 -11.38 2.84
N TYR A 72 6.61 -10.65 2.70
CA TYR A 72 5.33 -11.19 2.22
C TYR A 72 5.48 -11.76 0.80
N CYS A 73 6.10 -11.03 -0.13
CA CYS A 73 6.28 -11.53 -1.50
C CYS A 73 7.27 -12.71 -1.58
N GLU A 74 8.33 -12.74 -0.78
CA GLU A 74 9.22 -13.90 -0.66
C GLU A 74 8.48 -15.16 -0.22
N LEU A 75 7.66 -15.04 0.84
CA LEU A 75 6.88 -16.17 1.36
C LEU A 75 5.84 -16.65 0.35
N ARG A 76 5.15 -15.72 -0.33
CA ARG A 76 4.22 -16.04 -1.41
C ARG A 76 4.89 -16.78 -2.57
N ALA A 77 6.07 -16.33 -2.98
CA ALA A 77 6.85 -17.02 -4.01
C ALA A 77 7.24 -18.43 -3.57
N ALA A 78 7.68 -18.62 -2.31
CA ALA A 78 7.99 -19.94 -1.75
C ALA A 78 6.76 -20.85 -1.66
N ALA A 79 5.57 -20.29 -1.46
CA ALA A 79 4.30 -21.01 -1.46
C ALA A 79 3.75 -21.35 -2.87
N GLY A 80 4.43 -20.93 -3.94
CA GLY A 80 4.00 -21.18 -5.32
C GLY A 80 2.97 -20.17 -5.87
N HIS A 81 2.75 -19.07 -5.16
CA HIS A 81 1.81 -18.01 -5.54
C HIS A 81 2.51 -16.65 -5.55
N PRO A 82 3.57 -16.42 -6.36
CA PRO A 82 4.34 -15.19 -6.30
C PRO A 82 3.49 -13.94 -6.52
N CYS A 83 3.90 -12.82 -5.90
CA CYS A 83 3.42 -11.50 -6.31
C CYS A 83 3.72 -11.26 -7.80
N GLU A 84 2.95 -10.39 -8.46
CA GLU A 84 3.25 -9.93 -9.81
C GLU A 84 4.69 -9.38 -9.88
N GLY A 85 5.48 -9.85 -10.85
CA GLY A 85 6.90 -9.49 -10.95
C GLY A 85 7.82 -10.14 -9.90
N GLY A 86 7.29 -11.02 -9.04
CA GLY A 86 8.03 -11.80 -8.03
C GLY A 86 8.47 -11.00 -6.78
N LYS A 87 8.18 -9.70 -6.74
CA LYS A 87 8.58 -8.78 -5.67
C LYS A 87 7.64 -7.57 -5.63
N PRO A 88 7.68 -6.71 -4.60
CA PRO A 88 6.93 -5.47 -4.61
C PRO A 88 7.38 -4.58 -5.78
N LEU A 89 6.42 -3.91 -6.43
CA LEU A 89 6.70 -2.83 -7.38
C LEU A 89 7.01 -1.56 -6.58
N VAL A 90 8.29 -1.24 -6.46
CA VAL A 90 8.75 -0.04 -5.77
C VAL A 90 8.53 1.20 -6.65
N ILE A 91 7.86 2.20 -6.09
CA ILE A 91 7.68 3.52 -6.67
C ILE A 91 8.74 4.44 -6.07
N GLU A 92 9.80 4.68 -6.84
CA GLU A 92 10.96 5.47 -6.44
C GLU A 92 10.55 6.89 -5.98
N GLY A 93 11.13 7.32 -4.86
CA GLY A 93 10.88 8.60 -4.20
C GLY A 93 9.47 8.80 -3.64
N ALA A 94 8.58 7.82 -3.73
CA ALA A 94 7.20 7.98 -3.25
C ALA A 94 7.13 7.98 -1.72
N TYR A 95 6.23 8.80 -1.18
CA TYR A 95 5.74 8.66 0.19
C TYR A 95 4.54 7.70 0.25
N HIS A 96 4.08 7.47 1.47
CA HIS A 96 2.99 6.55 1.83
C HIS A 96 1.76 6.58 0.91
N GLU A 97 1.26 7.77 0.55
CA GLU A 97 0.04 7.90 -0.26
C GLU A 97 0.35 7.85 -1.77
N ILE A 98 0.85 6.72 -2.28
CA ILE A 98 1.29 6.52 -3.68
C ILE A 98 0.25 7.03 -4.71
N LEU A 99 -1.04 6.74 -4.52
CA LEU A 99 -2.09 7.16 -5.45
C LEU A 99 -2.43 8.66 -5.38
N PHE A 100 -1.93 9.34 -4.34
CA PHE A 100 -2.00 10.78 -4.17
C PHE A 100 -0.64 11.48 -4.36
N GLU A 101 0.42 10.76 -4.75
CA GLU A 101 1.73 11.33 -5.05
C GLU A 101 1.71 12.27 -6.26
N LYS A 102 2.82 12.94 -6.56
CA LYS A 102 3.00 13.69 -7.82
C LYS A 102 2.77 12.82 -9.05
N ASP A 103 2.43 13.46 -10.17
CA ASP A 103 1.98 12.76 -11.38
C ASP A 103 3.00 11.76 -11.94
N ALA A 104 4.30 12.04 -11.84
CA ALA A 104 5.34 11.11 -12.28
C ALA A 104 5.22 9.74 -11.59
N MET A 105 5.18 9.72 -10.25
CA MET A 105 5.05 8.50 -9.45
C MET A 105 3.64 7.90 -9.55
N ARG A 106 2.61 8.76 -9.48
CA ARG A 106 1.21 8.33 -9.54
C ARG A 106 0.88 7.62 -10.85
N SER A 107 1.43 8.08 -11.98
CA SER A 107 1.17 7.47 -13.28
C SER A 107 1.78 6.08 -13.39
N VAL A 108 2.97 5.86 -12.81
CA VAL A 108 3.58 4.52 -12.72
C VAL A 108 2.64 3.56 -11.98
N ALA A 109 2.16 3.96 -10.80
CA ALA A 109 1.24 3.15 -10.01
C ALA A 109 -0.08 2.85 -10.74
N LEU A 110 -0.71 3.86 -11.34
CA LEU A 110 -1.99 3.68 -12.05
C LEU A 110 -1.86 2.80 -13.28
N ASN A 111 -0.80 2.97 -14.07
CA ASN A 111 -0.55 2.12 -15.24
C ASN A 111 -0.38 0.67 -14.79
N ALA A 112 0.44 0.41 -13.76
CA ALA A 112 0.63 -0.93 -13.21
C ALA A 112 -0.69 -1.56 -12.72
N ILE A 113 -1.54 -0.79 -12.03
CA ILE A 113 -2.86 -1.24 -11.56
C ILE A 113 -3.78 -1.61 -12.73
N VAL A 114 -3.90 -0.74 -13.74
CA VAL A 114 -4.77 -0.98 -14.90
C VAL A 114 -4.26 -2.19 -15.70
N GLU A 115 -2.96 -2.27 -15.94
CA GLU A 115 -2.35 -3.41 -16.61
C GLU A 115 -2.56 -4.72 -15.85
N PHE A 116 -2.45 -4.70 -14.51
CA PHE A 116 -2.72 -5.85 -13.66
C PHE A 116 -4.16 -6.31 -13.80
N PHE A 117 -5.14 -5.43 -13.63
CA PHE A 117 -6.54 -5.80 -13.76
C PHE A 117 -6.89 -6.31 -15.16
N ASN A 118 -6.36 -5.69 -16.22
CA ASN A 118 -6.57 -6.14 -17.60
C ASN A 118 -6.06 -7.56 -17.88
N ARG A 119 -5.06 -8.06 -17.12
CA ARG A 119 -4.57 -9.44 -17.24
C ARG A 119 -5.41 -10.46 -16.48
N HIS A 120 -6.24 -10.00 -15.53
CA HIS A 120 -7.03 -10.84 -14.62
C HIS A 120 -8.54 -10.56 -14.73
N THR A 121 -8.98 -10.02 -15.87
CA THR A 121 -10.40 -9.87 -16.25
C THR A 121 -10.77 -10.95 -17.27
#